data_AF-A0A9E0PJ43-F1
#
_entry.id   AF-A0A9E0PJ43-F1
#
_cell.length_a   1.000
_cell.length_b   1.000
_cell.length_c   1.000
_cell.angle_alpha   90.00
_cell.angle_beta   90.00
_cell.angle_gamma   90.00
#
_symmetry.space_group_name_H-M   'P 1'
#
loop_
_entity.id
_entity.type
_entity.pdbx_description
1 polymer ?
#
loop_
_entity_poly.entity_id
_entity_poly.type
_entity_poly.pdbx_seq_one_letter_code
_entity_poly.pdbx_strand_id
1 'polypeptide(L)'
;DNGECDVLLRADDIVHDDSSPVQARVLRKAFRGSEFLYTLQLVNGQQLQAHVPSHHDHAVGEWIGVRVQADHVVTFAREHGSAAA
;
A
#
# COMPACT_ATOMS: atom_id res chain seq x y z
N ASP A 1 -11.91 -24.40 5.59
CA ASP A 1 -11.63 -23.05 5.09
C ASP A 1 -12.56 -22.03 5.71
N ASN A 2 -12.00 -21.05 6.40
CA ASN A 2 -12.74 -20.00 7.13
C ASN A 2 -13.16 -18.84 6.21
N GLY A 3 -13.33 -19.09 4.90
CA GLY A 3 -13.66 -18.05 3.91
C GLY A 3 -12.55 -17.04 3.64
N GLU A 4 -11.30 -17.36 3.97
CA GLU A 4 -10.16 -16.46 3.78
C GLU A 4 -9.74 -16.38 2.30
N CYS A 5 -9.38 -15.18 1.85
CA CYS A 5 -8.91 -14.90 0.51
C CYS A 5 -7.71 -13.96 0.52
N ASP A 6 -7.00 -13.92 -0.59
CA ASP A 6 -5.95 -12.93 -0.84
C ASP A 6 -6.51 -11.84 -1.76
N VAL A 7 -6.12 -10.60 -1.50
CA VAL A 7 -6.60 -9.42 -2.23
C VAL A 7 -5.44 -8.79 -2.99
N LEU A 8 -5.65 -8.51 -4.27
CA LEU A 8 -4.74 -7.70 -5.06
C LEU A 8 -5.31 -6.28 -5.15
N LEU A 9 -4.57 -5.33 -4.59
CA LEU A 9 -4.86 -3.90 -4.64
C LEU A 9 -3.94 -3.24 -5.66
N ARG A 10 -4.47 -2.27 -6.41
CA ARG A 10 -3.68 -1.38 -7.23
C ARG A 10 -3.12 -0.23 -6.39
N ALA A 11 -2.18 0.52 -6.95
CA ALA A 11 -1.59 1.65 -6.25
C ALA A 11 -2.59 2.79 -5.99
N ASP A 12 -3.58 2.95 -6.88
CA ASP A 12 -4.66 3.92 -6.76
C ASP A 12 -5.72 3.54 -5.72
N ASP A 13 -5.78 2.27 -5.30
CA ASP A 13 -6.63 1.84 -4.17
C ASP A 13 -6.04 2.24 -2.81
N ILE A 14 -4.80 2.75 -2.76
CA ILE A 14 -4.14 3.22 -1.54
C ILE A 14 -4.01 4.74 -1.57
N VAL A 15 -4.68 5.39 -0.64
CA VAL A 15 -4.68 6.86 -0.51
C VAL A 15 -3.89 7.31 0.71
N HIS A 16 -3.24 8.46 0.60
CA HIS A 16 -2.62 9.15 1.72
C HIS A 16 -3.71 9.76 2.63
N ASP A 17 -3.56 9.57 3.94
CA ASP A 17 -4.47 10.09 4.96
C ASP A 17 -3.70 10.27 6.27
N ASP A 18 -3.34 11.52 6.61
CA ASP A 18 -2.59 11.87 7.82
C ASP A 18 -3.29 11.42 9.13
N SER A 19 -4.60 11.22 9.10
CA SER A 19 -5.39 10.77 10.26
C SER A 19 -5.52 9.25 10.34
N SER A 20 -5.00 8.51 9.36
CA SER A 20 -5.11 7.06 9.33
C SER A 20 -4.30 6.42 10.48
N PRO A 21 -4.87 5.47 11.24
CA PRO A 21 -4.12 4.69 12.22
C PRO A 21 -3.15 3.70 11.55
N VAL A 22 -3.35 3.40 10.27
CA VAL A 22 -2.45 2.54 9.50
C VAL A 22 -1.33 3.42 8.95
N GLN A 23 -0.11 3.16 9.40
CA GLN A 23 1.08 3.87 8.94
C GLN A 23 1.96 2.98 8.09
N ALA A 24 2.63 3.61 7.11
CA ALA A 24 3.60 2.95 6.26
C ALA A 24 4.85 3.83 6.09
N ARG A 25 6.02 3.20 6.08
CA ARG A 25 7.30 3.86 5.89
C ARG A 25 7.60 4.05 4.42
N VAL A 26 7.99 5.26 4.00
CA VAL A 26 8.44 5.54 2.65
C VAL A 26 9.79 4.88 2.39
N LEU A 27 9.82 3.86 1.52
CA LEU A 27 11.05 3.20 1.08
C LEU A 27 11.62 3.85 -0.18
N ARG A 28 10.75 4.23 -1.12
CA ARG A 28 11.13 4.89 -2.38
C ARG A 28 10.10 5.93 -2.76
N LYS A 29 10.57 6.94 -3.49
CA LYS A 29 9.79 8.06 -3.99
C LYS A 29 10.15 8.32 -5.45
N ALA A 30 9.14 8.40 -6.32
CA ALA A 30 9.31 8.78 -7.72
C ALA A 30 8.34 9.89 -8.09
N PHE A 31 8.85 11.04 -8.53
CA PHE A 31 8.04 12.15 -9.02
C PHE A 31 7.50 11.86 -10.42
N ARG A 32 6.20 12.06 -10.65
CA ARG A 32 5.53 11.83 -11.93
C ARG A 32 4.74 13.04 -12.43
N GLY A 33 5.12 14.25 -12.03
CA GLY A 33 4.47 15.49 -12.45
C GLY A 33 3.48 16.02 -11.41
N SER A 34 2.22 15.59 -11.46
CA SER A 34 1.21 16.03 -10.48
C SER A 34 1.22 15.24 -9.17
N GLU A 35 2.00 14.17 -9.10
CA GLU A 35 1.98 13.19 -8.02
C GLU A 35 3.35 12.54 -7.79
N PHE A 36 3.50 11.91 -6.63
CA PHE A 36 4.53 10.94 -6.33
C PHE A 36 3.95 9.53 -6.38
N LEU A 37 4.69 8.60 -6.98
CA LEU A 37 4.51 7.19 -6.75
C LEU A 37 5.45 6.78 -5.61
N TYR A 38 4.88 6.42 -4.46
CA TYR A 38 5.64 5.91 -3.33
C TYR A 38 5.67 4.39 -3.31
N THR A 39 6.81 3.81 -2.94
CA THR A 39 6.88 2.44 -2.41
C THR A 39 6.91 2.54 -0.90
N LEU A 40 5.92 1.94 -0.24
CA LEU A 40 5.72 2.02 1.19
C LEU A 40 5.86 0.63 1.83
N GLN A 41 6.24 0.60 3.11
CA GLN A 41 6.31 -0.62 3.90
C GLN A 41 5.47 -0.50 5.17
N LEU A 42 4.55 -1.44 5.36
CA LEU A 42 3.76 -1.58 6.58
C LEU A 42 4.60 -2.14 7.72
N VAL A 43 4.10 -2.01 8.95
CA VAL A 43 4.75 -2.51 10.17
C VAL A 43 5.04 -4.01 10.14
N ASN A 44 4.23 -4.80 9.41
CA ASN A 44 4.41 -6.24 9.24
C ASN A 44 5.39 -6.61 8.12
N GLY A 45 6.03 -5.62 7.49
CA GLY A 45 7.01 -5.79 6.42
C GLY A 45 6.42 -5.87 5.01
N GLN A 46 5.09 -5.98 4.86
CA GLN A 46 4.44 -5.96 3.54
C GLN A 46 4.69 -4.63 2.83
N GLN A 47 4.91 -4.70 1.53
CA GLN A 47 5.11 -3.52 0.70
C GLN A 47 3.86 -3.23 -0.13
N LEU A 48 3.58 -1.95 -0.30
CA LEU A 48 2.51 -1.46 -1.16
C LEU A 48 2.98 -0.24 -1.95
N GLN A 49 2.20 0.14 -2.96
CA GLN A 49 2.41 1.35 -3.73
C GLN A 49 1.22 2.28 -3.54
N ALA A 50 1.49 3.59 -3.55
CA ALA A 50 0.46 4.60 -3.42
C ALA A 50 0.77 5.81 -4.31
N HIS A 51 -0.28 6.35 -4.93
CA HIS A 51 -0.23 7.64 -5.61
C HIS A 51 -0.59 8.74 -4.62
N VAL A 52 0.28 9.74 -4.49
CA VAL A 52 0.09 10.84 -3.54
C VAL A 52 0.29 12.17 -4.26
N PRO A 53 -0.63 13.14 -4.13
CA PRO A 53 -0.48 14.45 -4.77
C PRO A 53 0.86 15.11 -4.44
N SER A 54 1.48 15.79 -5.41
CA SER A 54 2.86 16.28 -5.25
C SER A 54 3.05 17.37 -4.19
N HIS A 55 1.98 18.00 -3.70
CA HIS A 55 2.04 18.94 -2.58
C HIS A 55 2.16 18.23 -1.22
N HIS A 56 1.94 16.91 -1.17
CA HIS A 56 2.26 16.03 -0.04
C HIS A 56 3.64 15.38 -0.30
N ASP A 57 4.68 16.21 -0.14
CA ASP A 57 6.08 15.85 -0.36
C ASP A 57 6.66 15.22 0.92
N HIS A 58 6.59 13.89 0.99
CA HIS A 58 7.16 13.12 2.09
C HIS A 58 8.56 12.63 1.74
N ALA A 59 9.41 12.55 2.75
CA ALA A 59 10.80 12.11 2.61
C ALA A 59 10.91 10.57 2.65
N VAL A 60 11.93 10.02 2.00
CA VAL A 60 12.30 8.61 2.19
C VAL A 60 12.68 8.40 3.65
N GLY A 61 12.10 7.37 4.28
CA GLY A 61 12.25 7.05 5.68
C GLY A 61 11.13 7.58 6.58
N GLU A 62 10.30 8.51 6.09
CA GLU A 62 9.15 9.06 6.81
C GLU A 62 8.03 8.02 6.96
N TRP A 63 7.27 8.11 8.05
CA TRP A 63 6.05 7.32 8.26
C TRP A 63 4.85 8.19 7.94
N ILE A 64 4.04 7.72 6.99
CA ILE A 64 2.85 8.44 6.52
C ILE A 64 1.61 7.59 6.77
N GLY A 65 0.48 8.24 7.03
CA GLY A 65 -0.79 7.56 7.17
C GLY A 65 -1.34 7.16 5.80
N VAL A 66 -1.82 5.92 5.69
CA VAL A 66 -2.42 5.39 4.46
C VAL A 66 -3.72 4.67 4.74
N ARG A 67 -4.65 4.69 3.79
CA ARG A 67 -5.92 4.00 3.89
C ARG A 67 -6.24 3.29 2.57
N VAL A 68 -6.87 2.13 2.68
CA VAL A 68 -7.43 1.44 1.52
C VAL A 68 -8.75 2.11 1.14
N GLN A 69 -8.84 2.54 -0.11
CA GLN A 69 -10.06 3.00 -0.76
C GLN A 69 -10.24 2.18 -2.03
N ALA A 70 -10.60 0.91 -1.85
CA ALA A 70 -10.66 -0.04 -2.94
C ALA A 70 -12.06 -0.04 -3.58
N ASP A 71 -12.19 0.69 -4.67
CA ASP A 71 -13.39 0.67 -5.52
C ASP A 71 -13.36 -0.55 -6.47
N HIS A 72 -12.17 -1.10 -6.76
CA HIS A 72 -11.95 -2.19 -7.72
C HIS A 72 -11.13 -3.34 -7.12
N VAL A 73 -11.72 -4.05 -6.15
CA VAL A 73 -11.09 -5.18 -5.47
C VAL A 73 -11.07 -6.44 -6.36
N VAL A 74 -9.90 -7.07 -6.51
CA VAL A 74 -9.77 -8.42 -7.07
C VAL A 74 -9.36 -9.39 -5.95
N THR A 75 -10.09 -10.50 -5.82
CA THR A 75 -9.84 -11.53 -4.81
C THR A 75 -9.41 -12.84 -5.45
N PHE A 76 -8.54 -13.56 -4.73
CA PHE A 76 -8.03 -14.87 -5.10
C PHE A 76 -8.30 -15.84 -3.95
N ALA A 77 -8.58 -17.10 -4.27
CA ALA A 77 -8.63 -18.13 -3.24
C ALA A 77 -7.26 -18.20 -2.57
N ARG A 78 -7.23 -18.18 -1.23
CA ARG A 78 -5.98 -18.37 -0.50
C ARG A 78 -5.58 -19.84 -0.66
N GLU A 79 -4.66 -20.09 -1.57
CA GLU A 79 -4.05 -21.42 -1.70
C GLU A 79 -3.26 -21.69 -0.40
N HIS A 80 -3.66 -22.72 0.36
CA HIS A 80 -2.84 -23.23 1.46
C HIS A 80 -1.60 -23.95 0.89
N GLY A 81 -0.66 -23.19 0.34
CA GLY A 81 0.61 -23.69 -0.13
C GLY A 81 1.54 -23.95 1.05
N SER A 82 1.69 -25.21 1.45
CA SER A 82 2.89 -25.67 2.17
C SER A 82 4.11 -25.20 1.39
N ALA A 83 4.91 -24.31 1.99
CA ALA A 83 6.20 -23.92 1.43
C ALA A 83 7.02 -25.21 1.19
N ALA A 84 7.31 -25.49 -0.08
CA ALA A 84 8.23 -26.54 -0.45
C ALA A 84 9.67 -26.06 -0.18
N ALA A 85 10.37 -26.86 0.63
CA ALA A 85 11.82 -27.04 0.84
C ALA A 85 12.78 -25.88 0.53
#